data_AF-A0A3D5W3D7-F1
#
_entry.id   AF-A0A3D5W3D7-F1
#
_cell.length_a   1.000
_cell.length_b   1.000
_cell.length_c   1.000
_cell.angle_alpha   90.00
_cell.angle_beta   90.00
_cell.angle_gamma   90.00
#
_symmetry.space_group_name_H-M   'P 1'
#
loop_
_entity.id
_entity.type
_entity.pdbx_description
1 polymer ?
#
loop_
_entity_poly.entity_id
_entity_poly.type
_entity_poly.pdbx_seq_one_letter_code
_entity_poly.pdbx_strand_id
1 'polypeptide(L)' 'FQPGMVKSTYGTGCFAILNTGRKAHDSRHRLLTTVGYRLDGKTTYALEGS' A
#
# COMPACT_ATOMS: atom_id res chain seq x y z
N PHE A 1 -4.91 -8.12 -8.70
CA PHE A 1 -4.66 -6.84 -8.00
C PHE A 1 -4.10 -5.83 -8.98
N GLN A 2 -4.54 -4.58 -8.92
CA GLN A 2 -4.13 -3.51 -9.82
C GLN A 2 -3.74 -2.26 -9.03
N PRO A 3 -2.81 -1.43 -9.54
CA PRO A 3 -2.53 -0.12 -8.96
C PRO A 3 -3.80 0.72 -8.88
N GLY A 4 -3.95 1.48 -7.79
CA GLY A 4 -5.16 2.27 -7.53
C GLY A 4 -6.23 1.54 -6.71
N MET A 5 -6.15 0.22 -6.56
CA MET A 5 -7.04 -0.50 -5.63
C MET A 5 -6.73 -0.12 -4.17
N VAL A 6 -7.77 0.12 -3.38
CA VAL A 6 -7.69 0.52 -1.97
C VAL A 6 -8.50 -0.45 -1.11
N LYS A 7 -8.02 -0.70 0.11
CA LYS A 7 -8.83 -1.31 1.19
C LYS A 7 -8.58 -0.60 2.50
N SER A 8 -9.56 -0.65 3.40
CA SER A 8 -9.40 -0.29 4.81
C SER A 8 -9.76 -1.47 5.71
N THR A 9 -9.00 -1.68 6.78
CA THR A 9 -9.32 -2.68 7.82
C THR A 9 -9.58 -1.95 9.12
N TYR A 10 -10.68 -2.30 9.78
CA TYR A 10 -11.14 -1.70 11.01
C TYR A 10 -11.09 -2.75 12.12
N GLY A 11 -10.29 -2.50 13.15
CA GLY A 11 -10.16 -3.31 14.35
C GLY A 11 -9.93 -2.39 15.55
N THR A 12 -8.94 -2.67 16.39
CA THR A 12 -8.52 -1.72 17.45
C THR A 12 -8.06 -0.36 16.87
N GLY A 13 -7.57 -0.35 15.62
CA GLY A 13 -7.26 0.84 14.85
C GLY A 13 -7.82 0.76 13.42
N CYS A 14 -7.59 1.81 12.64
CA CYS A 14 -7.91 1.85 11.21
C CYS A 14 -6.60 1.70 10.42
N PHE A 15 -6.61 0.94 9.32
CA PHE A 15 -5.47 0.88 8.41
C PHE A 15 -5.95 0.87 6.97
N ALA A 16 -5.67 1.95 6.24
CA ALA A 16 -5.91 2.08 4.81
C ALA A 16 -4.65 1.70 4.02
N ILE A 17 -4.81 0.90 2.97
CA ILE A 17 -3.75 0.46 2.06
C ILE A 17 -4.16 0.77 0.63
N LEU A 18 -3.30 1.49 -0.10
CA LEU A 18 -3.41 1.78 -1.53
C LEU A 18 -2.31 1.05 -2.30
N ASN A 19 -2.67 0.20 -3.26
CA ASN A 19 -1.71 -0.47 -4.13
C ASN A 19 -1.10 0.52 -5.15
N THR A 20 0.24 0.64 -5.20
CA THR A 20 0.96 1.51 -6.14
C THR A 20 1.68 0.76 -7.26
N GLY A 21 1.47 -0.55 -7.38
CA GLY A 21 2.14 -1.39 -8.37
C GLY A 21 3.64 -1.54 -8.11
N ARG A 22 4.43 -1.59 -9.17
CA ARG A 22 5.88 -1.86 -9.07
C ARG A 22 6.72 -0.67 -8.62
N LYS A 23 6.12 0.51 -8.48
CA LYS A 23 6.83 1.73 -8.09
C LYS A 23 6.61 2.00 -6.61
N ALA A 24 7.71 2.13 -5.88
CA ALA A 24 7.70 2.75 -4.56
C ALA A 24 7.54 4.27 -4.75
N HIS A 25 6.55 4.86 -4.10
CA HIS A 25 6.30 6.29 -4.15
C HIS A 25 6.63 6.91 -2.81
N ASP A 26 7.46 7.93 -2.76
CA ASP A 26 7.65 8.70 -1.53
C ASP A 26 6.40 9.55 -1.25
N SER A 27 5.84 9.41 -0.06
CA SER A 27 4.67 10.18 0.32
C SER A 27 5.02 11.64 0.63
N ARG A 28 4.18 12.56 0.16
CA ARG A 28 4.19 13.98 0.55
C ARG A 28 3.07 14.33 1.55
N HIS A 29 2.28 13.34 1.96
CA HIS A 29 1.05 13.53 2.74
C HIS A 29 1.04 12.68 4.02
N ARG A 30 2.21 12.45 4.62
CA ARG A 30 2.37 11.68 5.88
C ARG A 30 1.82 10.25 5.79
N LEU A 31 1.92 9.63 4.61
CA LEU A 31 1.68 8.19 4.44
C LEU A 31 3.01 7.45 4.44
N LEU A 32 3.00 6.18 4.80
CA LEU A 32 4.17 5.32 4.74
C LEU A 32 4.18 4.54 3.42
N THR A 33 5.35 4.38 2.84
CA THR A 33 5.57 3.55 1.66
C THR A 33 6.03 2.19 2.11
N THR A 34 5.26 1.16 1.79
CA THR A 34 5.49 -0.20 2.30
C THR A 34 5.46 -1.24 1.18
N VAL A 35 5.94 -2.44 1.48
CA VAL A 35 5.80 -3.58 0.57
C VAL A 35 4.40 -4.15 0.74
N GLY A 36 3.59 -4.14 -0.34
CA GLY A 36 2.25 -4.71 -0.33
C GLY A 36 2.30 -6.24 -0.43
N TYR A 37 2.98 -6.76 -1.45
CA TYR A 37 3.18 -8.21 -1.64
C TYR A 37 4.29 -8.50 -2.65
N ARG A 38 4.72 -9.76 -2.70
CA ARG A 38 5.64 -10.31 -3.71
C ARG A 38 5.04 -11.57 -4.30
N LEU A 39 4.75 -11.54 -5.60
CA LEU A 39 4.23 -12.69 -6.36
C LEU A 39 5.10 -12.88 -7.60
N ASP A 40 5.47 -14.12 -7.92
CA ASP A 40 6.34 -14.46 -9.05
C ASP A 40 7.65 -13.65 -9.09
N GLY A 41 8.25 -13.44 -7.92
CA GLY A 41 9.46 -12.63 -7.76
C GLY A 41 9.26 -11.11 -7.95
N LYS A 42 8.05 -10.65 -8.27
CA LYS A 42 7.74 -9.24 -8.53
C LYS A 42 7.18 -8.58 -7.27
N THR A 43 7.89 -7.57 -6.77
CA THR A 43 7.42 -6.74 -5.65
C THR A 43 6.37 -5.75 -6.12
N THR A 44 5.27 -5.66 -5.37
CA THR A 44 4.28 -4.59 -5.47
C THR A 44 4.29 -3.79 -4.17
N TYR A 45 4.32 -2.47 -4.29
CA TYR A 45 4.34 -1.52 -3.19
C TYR A 45 2.94 -1.01 -2.87
N ALA A 46 2.83 -0.40 -1.70
CA ALA A 46 1.62 0.26 -1.24
C ALA A 46 1.96 1.57 -0.51
N LEU A 47 0.98 2.48 -0.50
CA LEU A 47 0.93 3.57 0.46
C LEU A 47 -0.03 3.17 1.59
N GLU A 48 0.40 3.34 2.83
CA GLU A 48 -0.38 2.99 4.02
C GLU A 48 -0.60 4.20 4.92
N GLY A 49 -1.77 4.23 5.58
CA GLY A 49 -2.14 5.21 6.59
C GLY A 49 -2.97 4.57 7.69
N SER A 50 -2.74 4.99 8.93
CA SER A 50 -3.37 4.44 10.16
C SER A 50 -4.17 5.49 10.91
#